data_AF-B9X9Q1-F1
#
_entry.id   AF-B9X9Q1-F1
#
_cell.length_a   1.000
_cell.length_b   1.000
_cell.length_c   1.000
_cell.angle_alpha   90.00
_cell.angle_beta   90.00
_cell.angle_gamma   90.00
#
_symmetry.space_group_name_H-M   'P 1'
#
loop_
_entity.id
_entity.type
_entity.pdbx_description
1 polymer ?
#
loop_
_entity_poly.entity_id
_entity_poly.type
_entity_poly.pdbx_seq_one_letter_code
_entity_poly.pdbx_strand_id
1 'polypeptide(L)'
;MNISTYQDRLILCFSSQCKEVTLLSVNQNIKTKRWEQLEALLRERIVIIDGAMGTMIQQYKLDEAAFRGDRFQNWHKDLKGNNDLLNVTRPQVIQEIHRKYLEAGADII
;
A
#
# COMPACT_ATOMS: atom_id res chain seq x y z
N MET A 1 -2.62 13.91 -40.14
CA MET A 1 -3.01 12.69 -40.87
C MET A 1 -3.40 11.67 -39.81
N ASN A 2 -4.71 11.43 -39.72
CA ASN A 2 -5.37 10.52 -38.77
C ASN A 2 -5.42 9.10 -39.39
N ILE A 3 -5.96 8.13 -38.62
CA ILE A 3 -6.24 6.70 -38.92
C ILE A 3 -5.28 5.78 -38.14
N SER A 4 -5.70 5.27 -36.97
CA SER A 4 -6.56 4.08 -36.78
C SER A 4 -5.74 2.81 -36.65
N THR A 5 -5.84 2.16 -35.50
CA THR A 5 -6.11 0.71 -35.39
C THR A 5 -6.65 0.50 -33.97
N TYR A 6 -7.99 0.48 -33.82
CA TYR A 6 -8.78 -0.75 -33.77
C TYR A 6 -8.39 -1.67 -32.60
N GLN A 7 -9.28 -1.74 -31.60
CA GLN A 7 -9.95 -2.95 -31.07
C GLN A 7 -10.42 -2.62 -29.64
N ASP A 8 -11.61 -2.06 -29.48
CA ASP A 8 -12.86 -2.82 -29.41
C ASP A 8 -12.86 -3.84 -28.26
N ARG A 9 -13.23 -3.38 -27.06
CA ARG A 9 -14.13 -4.15 -26.19
C ARG A 9 -15.29 -3.27 -25.78
N LEU A 10 -16.22 -3.19 -26.73
CA LEU A 10 -17.65 -3.13 -26.50
C LEU A 10 -18.04 -3.89 -25.22
N ILE A 11 -18.54 -3.17 -24.21
CA ILE A 11 -19.65 -3.66 -23.40
C ILE A 11 -20.77 -2.63 -23.59
N LEU A 12 -21.59 -2.88 -24.61
CA LEU A 12 -22.93 -2.31 -24.71
C LEU A 12 -23.75 -2.94 -23.59
N CYS A 13 -23.96 -2.22 -22.49
CA CYS A 13 -25.12 -2.46 -21.65
C CYS A 13 -26.24 -1.55 -22.17
N PHE A 14 -27.05 -2.11 -23.07
CA PHE A 14 -28.32 -1.53 -23.48
C PHE A 14 -29.27 -1.64 -22.27
N SER A 15 -29.38 -0.59 -21.46
CA SER A 15 -30.56 -0.40 -20.65
C SER A 15 -30.90 1.09 -20.55
N SER A 16 -32.14 1.36 -20.91
CA SER A 16 -32.74 2.67 -21.14
C SER A 16 -32.98 3.36 -19.80
N GLN A 17 -31.96 4.00 -19.20
CA GLN A 17 -32.05 5.08 -18.19
C GLN A 17 -30.72 5.18 -17.43
N CYS A 18 -29.81 6.07 -17.85
CA CYS A 18 -28.80 6.65 -16.94
C CYS A 18 -28.43 8.04 -17.50
N LYS A 19 -28.87 9.07 -16.78
CA LYS A 19 -28.57 10.48 -17.04
C LYS A 19 -27.06 10.70 -16.92
N GLU A 20 -26.52 11.48 -17.86
CA GLU A 20 -25.24 12.19 -17.83
C GLU A 20 -24.22 11.71 -16.79
N VAL A 21 -23.33 10.82 -17.21
CA VAL A 21 -22.00 10.73 -16.58
C VAL A 21 -21.24 11.97 -17.04
N THR A 22 -21.38 13.07 -16.28
CA THR A 22 -20.44 14.18 -16.38
C THR A 22 -19.06 13.60 -16.13
N LEU A 23 -18.20 13.68 -17.14
CA LEU A 23 -16.76 13.52 -16.98
C LEU A 23 -16.31 14.54 -15.92
N LEU A 24 -16.22 14.10 -14.67
CA LEU A 24 -15.40 14.80 -13.69
C LEU A 24 -13.98 14.66 -14.22
N SER A 25 -13.51 15.71 -14.89
CA SER A 25 -12.09 15.91 -15.12
C SER A 25 -11.42 15.74 -13.76
N VAL A 26 -10.57 14.73 -13.63
CA VAL A 26 -9.65 14.62 -12.50
C VAL A 26 -8.65 15.76 -12.68
N ASN A 27 -9.05 16.97 -12.27
CA ASN A 27 -8.26 18.17 -12.36
C ASN A 27 -7.15 18.10 -11.30
N GLN A 28 -5.98 17.71 -11.80
CA GLN A 28 -4.60 17.95 -11.34
C GLN A 28 -4.38 18.75 -10.03
N ASN A 29 -3.50 18.18 -9.18
CA ASN A 29 -2.51 18.86 -8.34
C ASN A 29 -2.90 19.31 -6.91
N ILE A 30 -3.27 18.36 -6.03
CA ILE A 30 -3.27 18.60 -4.57
C ILE A 30 -1.85 18.31 -4.03
N LYS A 31 -0.94 19.30 -4.09
CA LYS A 31 0.32 19.20 -3.32
C LYS A 31 -0.02 19.40 -1.84
N THR A 32 0.15 18.33 -1.06
CA THR A 32 -0.08 18.38 0.38
C THR A 32 1.16 18.94 1.09
N LYS A 33 1.02 19.44 2.32
CA LYS A 33 2.16 19.89 3.13
C LYS A 33 3.28 18.83 3.22
N ARG A 34 2.90 17.54 3.29
CA ARG A 34 3.85 16.42 3.28
C ARG A 34 4.65 16.35 1.97
N TRP A 35 4.01 16.63 0.83
CA TRP A 35 4.67 16.69 -0.46
C TRP A 35 5.70 17.82 -0.53
N GLU A 36 5.38 19.00 -0.03
CA GLU A 36 6.32 20.14 0.02
C GLU A 36 7.52 19.85 0.92
N GLN A 37 7.29 19.24 2.09
CA GLN A 37 8.35 18.82 3.01
C GLN A 37 9.27 17.77 2.38
N LEU A 38 8.71 16.77 1.71
CA LEU A 38 9.48 15.76 1.01
C LEU A 38 10.30 16.37 -0.14
N GLU A 39 9.70 17.25 -0.94
CA GLU A 39 10.39 17.95 -2.03
C GLU A 39 11.54 18.82 -1.51
N ALA A 40 11.35 19.52 -0.40
CA ALA A 40 12.41 20.29 0.25
C ALA A 40 13.57 19.38 0.72
N LEU A 41 13.26 18.28 1.43
CA LEU A 41 14.27 17.33 1.91
C LEU A 41 15.08 16.71 0.77
N LEU A 42 14.42 16.33 -0.33
CA LEU A 42 15.07 15.75 -1.51
C LEU A 42 16.00 16.73 -2.24
N ARG A 43 15.78 18.05 -2.10
CA ARG A 43 16.68 19.08 -2.66
C ARG A 43 17.92 19.31 -1.79
N GLU A 44 17.80 19.10 -0.48
CA GLU A 44 18.87 19.37 0.48
C GLU A 44 19.84 18.19 0.63
N ARG A 45 19.34 16.95 0.58
CA ARG A 45 20.14 15.74 0.80
C ARG A 45 19.52 14.49 0.20
N ILE A 46 20.29 13.40 0.21
CA ILE A 46 19.78 12.05 -0.06
C ILE A 46 18.84 11.65 1.08
N VAL A 47 17.66 11.15 0.71
CA VAL A 47 16.63 10.65 1.62
C VAL A 47 16.59 9.12 1.52
N ILE A 48 16.57 8.44 2.67
CA ILE A 48 16.67 6.99 2.75
C ILE A 48 15.28 6.38 3.01
N ILE A 49 14.88 5.43 2.17
CA ILE A 49 13.67 4.62 2.37
C ILE A 49 14.03 3.41 3.24
N ASP A 50 13.07 2.92 4.01
CA ASP A 50 13.20 1.70 4.80
C ASP A 50 13.57 0.47 3.96
N GLY A 51 13.95 -0.59 4.68
CA GLY A 51 14.41 -1.83 4.08
C GLY A 51 13.30 -2.86 3.85
N ALA A 52 13.71 -4.08 3.49
CA ALA A 52 12.79 -5.17 3.24
C ALA A 52 12.02 -5.64 4.49
N MET A 53 10.75 -5.25 4.60
CA MET A 53 9.84 -5.67 5.67
C MET A 53 9.72 -7.20 5.83
N GLY A 54 9.53 -7.92 4.73
CA GLY A 54 9.34 -9.38 4.77
C GLY A 54 10.54 -10.12 5.37
N THR A 55 11.75 -9.71 5.03
CA THR A 55 12.99 -10.30 5.55
C THR A 55 13.12 -10.05 7.05
N MET A 56 12.77 -8.85 7.52
CA MET A 56 12.76 -8.54 8.95
C MET A 56 11.73 -9.38 9.71
N ILE A 57 10.52 -9.54 9.16
CA ILE A 57 9.46 -10.36 9.78
C ILE A 57 9.90 -11.82 9.92
N GLN A 58 10.60 -12.37 8.93
CA GLN A 58 11.09 -13.76 8.98
C GLN A 58 12.02 -14.03 10.17
N GLN A 59 12.76 -13.02 10.65
CA GLN A 59 13.66 -13.15 11.81
C GLN A 59 12.90 -13.39 13.13
N TYR A 60 11.65 -12.94 13.23
CA TYR A 60 10.81 -13.15 14.42
C TYR A 60 10.24 -14.57 14.51
N LYS A 61 10.42 -15.40 13.45
CA LYS A 61 10.00 -16.81 13.41
C LYS A 61 8.56 -17.03 13.88
N LEU A 62 7.67 -16.13 13.46
CA LEU A 62 6.26 -16.16 13.84
C LEU A 62 5.57 -17.44 13.37
N ASP A 63 4.74 -18.00 14.24
CA ASP A 63 3.95 -19.21 13.99
C ASP A 63 2.54 -18.86 13.47
N GLU A 64 1.79 -19.87 13.08
CA GLU A 64 0.42 -19.71 12.57
C GLU A 64 -0.49 -18.99 13.58
N ALA A 65 -0.31 -19.26 14.87
CA ALA A 65 -1.08 -18.59 15.93
C ALA A 65 -0.82 -17.08 15.98
N ALA A 66 0.42 -16.65 15.76
CA ALA A 66 0.76 -15.23 15.65
C ALA A 66 0.08 -14.55 14.45
N PHE A 67 0.01 -15.21 13.29
CA PHE A 67 -0.67 -14.67 12.11
C PHE A 67 -2.19 -14.64 12.28
N ARG A 68 -2.78 -15.59 13.00
CA ARG A 68 -4.23 -15.61 13.29
C ARG A 68 -4.64 -14.56 14.30
N GLY A 69 -3.83 -14.37 15.36
CA GLY A 69 -4.23 -13.59 16.53
C GLY A 69 -5.59 -14.03 17.06
N ASP A 70 -6.30 -13.14 17.76
CA ASP A 70 -7.63 -13.45 18.30
C ASP A 70 -8.73 -13.37 17.24
N ARG A 71 -8.56 -12.48 16.26
CA ARG A 71 -9.57 -12.19 15.25
C ARG A 71 -9.78 -13.32 14.25
N PHE A 72 -8.74 -14.11 13.97
CA PHE A 72 -8.78 -15.16 12.94
C PHE A 72 -8.50 -16.56 13.47
N GLN A 73 -8.65 -16.81 14.77
CA GLN A 73 -8.41 -18.12 15.38
C GLN A 73 -9.11 -19.25 14.61
N ASN A 74 -10.40 -19.06 14.31
CA ASN A 74 -11.25 -20.07 13.66
C ASN A 74 -11.27 -19.97 12.11
N TRP A 75 -10.32 -19.26 11.49
CA TRP A 75 -10.30 -19.15 10.03
C TRP A 75 -9.96 -20.49 9.37
N HIS A 76 -10.69 -20.85 8.33
CA HIS A 76 -10.66 -22.19 7.73
C HIS A 76 -9.42 -22.50 6.87
N LYS A 77 -8.49 -21.55 6.71
CA LYS A 77 -7.25 -21.69 5.92
C LYS A 77 -6.06 -21.15 6.70
N ASP A 78 -4.87 -21.61 6.35
CA ASP A 78 -3.63 -21.10 6.91
C ASP A 78 -3.39 -19.64 6.51
N LEU A 79 -2.92 -18.85 7.46
CA LEU A 79 -2.69 -17.41 7.32
C LEU A 79 -1.19 -17.04 7.40
N LYS A 80 -0.33 -17.97 7.82
CA LYS A 80 1.11 -17.75 7.85
C LYS A 80 1.67 -17.33 6.49
N GLY A 81 2.48 -16.29 6.51
CA GLY A 81 3.06 -15.68 5.32
C GLY A 81 2.26 -14.48 4.80
N ASN A 82 1.01 -14.29 5.24
CA ASN A 82 0.28 -13.05 4.97
C ASN A 82 0.71 -11.96 5.98
N ASN A 83 1.79 -11.27 5.66
CA ASN A 83 2.41 -10.26 6.53
C ASN A 83 1.49 -9.07 6.83
N ASP A 84 0.55 -8.74 5.93
CA ASP A 84 -0.38 -7.63 6.13
C ASP A 84 -1.27 -7.84 7.35
N LEU A 85 -1.58 -9.10 7.69
CA LEU A 85 -2.37 -9.44 8.87
C LEU A 85 -1.66 -9.07 10.17
N LEU A 86 -0.32 -9.02 10.18
CA LEU A 86 0.45 -8.69 11.38
C LEU A 86 0.21 -7.24 11.82
N ASN A 87 -0.25 -6.34 10.94
CA ASN A 87 -0.71 -5.01 11.33
C ASN A 87 -1.88 -5.06 12.32
N VAL A 88 -2.70 -6.10 12.25
CA VAL A 88 -3.88 -6.29 13.11
C VAL A 88 -3.58 -7.27 14.24
N THR A 89 -2.90 -8.38 13.95
CA THR A 89 -2.71 -9.47 14.91
C THR A 89 -1.48 -9.30 15.80
N ARG A 90 -0.45 -8.59 15.31
CA ARG A 90 0.83 -8.35 16.00
C ARG A 90 1.37 -6.94 15.73
N PRO A 91 0.59 -5.87 16.00
CA PRO A 91 1.00 -4.49 15.67
C PRO A 91 2.33 -4.08 16.34
N GLN A 92 2.65 -4.64 17.50
CA GLN A 92 3.89 -4.35 18.21
C GLN A 92 5.14 -4.81 17.42
N VAL A 93 5.05 -5.94 16.72
CA VAL A 93 6.16 -6.46 15.90
C VAL A 93 6.43 -5.50 14.73
N ILE A 94 5.37 -5.06 14.05
CA ILE A 94 5.50 -4.12 12.93
C ILE A 94 6.06 -2.77 13.41
N GLN A 95 5.57 -2.27 14.54
CA GLN A 95 6.08 -1.04 15.15
C GLN A 95 7.58 -1.15 15.52
N GLU A 96 8.00 -2.28 16.06
CA GLU A 96 9.41 -2.54 16.38
C GLU A 96 10.28 -2.55 15.11
N ILE A 97 9.80 -3.15 14.02
CA ILE A 97 10.53 -3.16 12.74
C ILE A 97 10.68 -1.75 12.18
N HIS A 98 9.61 -0.96 12.11
CA HIS A 98 9.70 0.43 11.66
C HIS A 98 10.65 1.25 12.54
N ARG A 99 10.60 1.05 13.87
CA ARG A 99 11.50 1.72 14.79
C ARG A 99 12.96 1.35 14.53
N LYS A 100 13.28 0.08 14.25
CA LYS A 100 14.64 -0.34 13.87
C LYS A 100 15.13 0.36 12.60
N TYR A 101 14.25 0.56 11.61
CA TYR A 101 14.62 1.30 10.40
C TYR A 101 14.86 2.79 10.68
N LEU A 102 14.00 3.43 11.46
CA LEU A 102 14.18 4.84 11.86
C LEU A 102 15.47 5.02 12.69
N GLU A 103 15.75 4.11 13.63
CA GLU A 103 16.99 4.10 14.43
C GLU A 103 18.24 3.87 13.55
N ALA A 104 18.11 3.13 12.45
CA ALA A 104 19.17 2.93 11.46
C ALA A 104 19.35 4.13 10.50
N GLY A 105 18.51 5.17 10.60
CA GLY A 105 18.58 6.37 9.79
C GLY A 105 17.69 6.38 8.54
N ALA A 106 16.67 5.51 8.46
CA ALA A 106 15.63 5.66 7.44
C ALA A 106 14.82 6.94 7.69
N ASP A 107 14.53 7.67 6.61
CA ASP A 107 13.74 8.90 6.62
C ASP A 107 12.27 8.65 6.26
N ILE A 108 12.00 7.57 5.52
CA ILE A 108 10.68 7.22 5.00
C ILE A 108 10.36 5.76 5.37
N ILE A 109 9.13 5.55 5.84
CA ILE A 109 8.48 4.25 6.12
C ILE A 109 7.10 4.20 5.45
#